data_AF-A0A0N8IBV4-F1
#
_entry.id   AF-A0A0N8IBV4-F1
#
_cell.length_a   1.000
_cell.length_b   1.000
_cell.length_c   1.000
_cell.angle_alpha   90.00
_cell.angle_beta   90.00
_cell.angle_gamma   90.00
#
_symmetry.space_group_name_H-M   'P 1'
#
loop_
_entity.id
_entity.type
_entity.pdbx_description
1 polymer ?
#
loop_
_entity_poly.entity_id
_entity_poly.type
_entity_poly.pdbx_seq_one_letter_code
_entity_poly.pdbx_strand_id
1 'polypeptide(L)'
;MIFRFLRKLGWNRSPPDTARPYEGYFQLWIIDPGPDLTPVARMVAENWDSELDQDFLGIFAQFPWHYQSLEAGSDTYSILHILAAEVEDAGGRTEIIAAPDADTPYPTRT
;
A
#
# COMPACT_ATOMS: atom_id res chain seq x y z
N MET A 1 -33.19 2.34 20.06
CA MET A 1 -34.50 2.64 19.45
C MET A 1 -34.32 3.48 18.17
N ILE A 2 -33.54 2.97 17.19
CA ILE A 2 -33.19 3.67 15.94
C ILE A 2 -33.57 2.84 14.69
N PHE A 3 -33.68 1.51 14.84
CA PHE A 3 -33.93 0.57 13.73
C PHE A 3 -35.34 0.59 13.10
N ARG A 4 -36.29 1.40 13.62
CA ARG A 4 -37.66 1.48 13.05
C ARG A 4 -37.91 2.67 12.12
N PHE A 5 -36.99 3.63 12.02
CA PHE A 5 -37.21 4.84 11.19
C PHE A 5 -36.82 4.64 9.71
N LEU A 6 -35.87 3.75 9.41
CA LEU A 6 -35.33 3.56 8.05
C LEU A 6 -36.22 2.72 7.12
N ARG A 7 -37.20 1.98 7.65
CA ARG A 7 -38.06 1.09 6.85
C ARG A 7 -39.17 1.82 6.08
N LYS A 8 -39.38 3.11 6.34
CA LYS A 8 -40.46 3.92 5.73
C LYS A 8 -40.06 4.69 4.46
N LEU A 9 -38.78 4.60 4.05
CA LEU A 9 -38.22 5.36 2.91
C LEU A 9 -38.12 4.56 1.61
N GLY A 10 -38.67 3.35 1.52
CA GLY A 10 -38.69 2.61 0.25
C GLY A 10 -37.29 2.33 -0.32
N TRP A 11 -36.25 2.26 0.52
CA TRP A 11 -34.95 1.72 0.15
C TRP A 11 -35.05 0.20 0.00
N ASN A 12 -35.71 -0.19 -1.08
CA ASN A 12 -35.65 -1.52 -1.65
C ASN A 12 -34.62 -1.50 -2.80
N ARG A 13 -33.43 -0.97 -2.52
CA ARG A 13 -32.27 -1.21 -3.37
C ARG A 13 -31.50 -2.32 -2.67
N SER A 14 -31.68 -3.55 -3.14
CA SER A 14 -30.57 -4.51 -3.09
C SER A 14 -29.31 -3.74 -3.50
N PRO A 15 -28.21 -3.82 -2.74
CA PRO A 15 -26.96 -3.21 -3.20
C PRO A 15 -26.74 -3.71 -4.64
N PRO A 16 -26.49 -2.81 -5.60
CA PRO A 16 -26.36 -3.23 -6.97
C PRO A 16 -25.26 -4.28 -7.02
N ASP A 17 -25.62 -5.46 -7.52
CA ASP A 17 -24.83 -6.67 -7.68
C ASP A 17 -23.75 -6.49 -8.78
N THR A 18 -23.08 -5.33 -8.74
CA THR A 18 -22.13 -4.81 -9.74
C THR A 18 -20.93 -4.13 -9.07
N ALA A 19 -20.61 -4.49 -7.84
CA ALA A 19 -19.23 -4.38 -7.38
C ALA A 19 -18.46 -5.49 -8.11
N ARG A 20 -18.11 -5.25 -9.38
CA ARG A 20 -17.06 -6.06 -10.02
C ARG A 20 -15.86 -5.99 -9.07
N PRO A 21 -15.25 -7.11 -8.68
CA PRO A 21 -14.02 -7.05 -7.92
C PRO A 21 -13.08 -6.15 -8.71
N TYR A 22 -12.35 -5.27 -8.03
CA TYR A 22 -11.23 -4.63 -8.69
C TYR A 22 -10.27 -5.77 -9.03
N GLU A 23 -10.29 -6.23 -10.28
CA GLU A 23 -9.40 -7.30 -10.72
C GLU A 23 -7.99 -6.70 -10.79
N GLY A 24 -7.11 -7.11 -9.89
CA GLY A 24 -5.72 -6.67 -9.83
C GLY A 24 -5.24 -6.36 -8.41
N TYR A 25 -4.10 -5.69 -8.34
CA TYR A 25 -3.39 -5.33 -7.13
C TYR A 25 -3.10 -3.83 -7.11
N PHE A 26 -2.89 -3.30 -5.91
CA PHE A 26 -2.14 -2.08 -5.73
C PHE A 26 -0.83 -2.40 -5.03
N GLN A 27 0.27 -1.85 -5.55
CA GLN A 27 1.60 -2.03 -5.01
C GLN A 27 2.13 -0.69 -4.51
N LEU A 28 2.68 -0.70 -3.30
CA LEU A 28 3.41 0.40 -2.69
C LEU A 28 4.91 0.18 -2.92
N TRP A 29 5.54 1.16 -3.53
CA TRP A 29 6.96 1.19 -3.84
C TRP A 29 7.63 2.33 -3.11
N ILE A 30 8.77 2.05 -2.48
CA ILE A 30 9.68 3.10 -1.99
C ILE A 30 10.55 3.47 -3.17
N ILE A 31 10.43 4.72 -3.65
CA ILE A 31 11.14 5.18 -4.85
C ILE A 31 12.41 5.95 -4.53
N ASP A 32 12.53 6.45 -3.29
CA ASP A 32 13.66 7.22 -2.80
C ASP A 32 13.63 7.16 -1.27
N PRO A 33 14.71 6.73 -0.58
CA PRO A 33 14.75 6.69 0.88
C PRO A 33 15.12 8.05 1.48
N GLY A 34 15.39 9.07 0.65
CA GLY A 34 15.92 10.35 1.09
C GLY A 34 17.45 10.36 1.21
N PRO A 35 18.03 11.44 1.79
CA PRO A 35 19.48 11.62 1.87
C PRO A 35 20.18 10.69 2.86
N ASP A 36 19.46 10.17 3.85
CA ASP A 36 19.92 9.14 4.78
C ASP A 36 18.90 8.00 4.75
N LEU A 37 19.30 6.82 4.27
CA LEU A 37 18.40 5.68 4.15
C LEU A 37 18.14 4.96 5.48
N THR A 38 18.92 5.26 6.52
CA THR A 38 18.88 4.54 7.80
C THR A 38 17.51 4.59 8.48
N PRO A 39 16.79 5.73 8.54
CA PRO A 39 15.47 5.80 9.18
C PRO A 39 14.44 4.94 8.47
N VAL A 40 14.39 5.01 7.13
CA VAL A 40 13.46 4.20 6.32
C VAL A 40 13.82 2.72 6.44
N ALA A 41 15.10 2.36 6.32
CA ALA A 41 15.57 0.99 6.46
C ALA A 41 15.23 0.40 7.83
N ARG A 42 15.37 1.18 8.91
CA ARG A 42 15.00 0.76 10.26
C ARG A 42 13.51 0.47 10.36
N MET A 43 12.66 1.37 9.88
CA MET A 43 11.22 1.18 9.92
C MET A 43 10.79 -0.05 9.09
N VAL A 44 11.37 -0.26 7.91
CA VAL A 44 11.11 -1.46 7.11
C VAL A 44 11.55 -2.73 7.85
N ALA A 45 12.75 -2.73 8.43
CA ALA A 45 13.26 -3.86 9.21
C ALA A 45 12.37 -4.17 10.43
N GLU A 46 11.91 -3.15 11.16
CA GLU A 46 10.98 -3.30 12.28
C GLU A 46 9.63 -3.88 11.82
N ASN A 47 9.07 -3.39 10.71
CA ASN A 47 7.80 -3.89 10.16
C ASN A 47 7.90 -5.32 9.58
N TRP A 48 9.11 -5.74 9.17
CA TRP A 48 9.39 -7.06 8.59
C TRP A 48 10.02 -8.03 9.60
N ASP A 49 10.05 -7.68 10.89
CA ASP A 49 10.70 -8.47 11.96
C ASP A 49 12.14 -8.92 11.59
N SER A 50 12.89 -8.04 10.92
CA SER A 50 14.22 -8.30 10.37
C SER A 50 15.31 -7.54 11.11
N GLU A 51 16.54 -8.09 11.10
CA GLU A 51 17.70 -7.40 11.68
C GLU A 51 18.19 -6.27 10.75
N LEU A 52 18.50 -5.10 11.32
CA LEU A 52 19.08 -3.98 10.60
C LEU A 52 20.62 -4.10 10.58
N ASP A 53 21.14 -4.87 9.64
CA ASP A 53 22.59 -5.06 9.44
C ASP A 53 23.08 -4.47 8.11
N GLN A 54 24.37 -4.65 7.80
CA GLN A 54 24.97 -4.13 6.56
C GLN A 54 24.45 -4.84 5.31
N ASP A 55 24.06 -6.12 5.43
CA ASP A 55 23.55 -6.89 4.30
C ASP A 55 22.13 -6.42 3.95
N PHE A 56 21.28 -6.18 4.96
CA PHE A 56 19.97 -5.56 4.79
C PHE A 56 20.09 -4.18 4.15
N LEU A 57 20.98 -3.32 4.64
CA LEU A 57 21.19 -1.98 4.06
C LEU A 57 21.67 -2.07 2.60
N GLY A 58 22.51 -3.06 2.27
CA GLY A 58 22.98 -3.30 0.91
C GLY A 58 21.87 -3.74 -0.06
N ILE A 59 20.92 -4.56 0.43
CA ILE A 59 19.73 -4.96 -0.35
C ILE A 59 18.75 -3.79 -0.47
N PHE A 60 18.50 -3.09 0.64
CA PHE A 60 17.54 -2.00 0.71
C PHE A 60 17.95 -0.79 -0.14
N ALA A 61 19.25 -0.58 -0.38
CA ALA A 61 19.76 0.50 -1.22
C ALA A 61 19.40 0.38 -2.72
N GLN A 62 18.71 -0.69 -3.13
CA GLN A 62 18.30 -0.93 -4.52
C GLN A 62 16.87 -0.42 -4.74
N PHE A 63 16.76 0.74 -5.39
CA PHE A 63 15.49 1.40 -5.67
C PHE A 63 15.09 1.33 -7.15
N PRO A 64 13.79 1.30 -7.46
CA PRO A 64 12.64 1.30 -6.53
C PRO A 64 12.48 -0.02 -5.76
N TRP A 65 12.13 0.06 -4.47
CA TRP A 65 12.00 -1.09 -3.58
C TRP A 65 10.52 -1.46 -3.39
N HIS A 66 10.17 -2.72 -3.64
CA HIS A 66 8.79 -3.19 -3.51
C HIS A 66 8.45 -3.41 -2.04
N TYR A 67 7.60 -2.55 -1.46
CA TYR A 67 7.30 -2.59 -0.03
C TYR A 67 6.09 -3.45 0.32
N GLN A 68 4.98 -3.28 -0.41
CA GLN A 68 3.78 -4.07 -0.13
C GLN A 68 2.89 -4.17 -1.37
N SER A 69 2.27 -5.33 -1.54
CA SER A 69 1.23 -5.55 -2.55
C SER A 69 -0.04 -6.06 -1.89
N LEU A 70 -1.18 -5.49 -2.28
CA LEU A 70 -2.49 -5.87 -1.75
C LEU A 70 -3.46 -6.05 -2.91
N GLU A 71 -4.29 -7.10 -2.84
CA GLU A 71 -5.39 -7.30 -3.78
C GLU A 71 -6.32 -6.08 -3.75
N ALA A 72 -6.81 -5.67 -4.92
CA ALA A 72 -7.61 -4.47 -5.01
C ALA A 72 -9.00 -4.68 -4.38
N GLY A 73 -9.30 -3.87 -3.37
CA GLY A 73 -10.54 -3.89 -2.60
C GLY A 73 -10.93 -2.49 -2.13
N SER A 74 -12.07 -2.39 -1.43
CA SER A 74 -12.62 -1.09 -0.98
C SER A 74 -11.65 -0.25 -0.15
N ASP A 75 -10.81 -0.92 0.64
CA ASP A 75 -9.94 -0.27 1.63
C ASP A 75 -8.46 -0.33 1.26
N THR A 76 -8.12 -1.07 0.20
CA THR A 76 -6.72 -1.32 -0.20
C THR A 76 -5.95 -0.04 -0.41
N TYR A 77 -6.52 0.91 -1.15
CA TYR A 77 -5.87 2.18 -1.43
C TYR A 77 -5.62 2.98 -0.14
N SER A 78 -6.57 2.98 0.80
CA SER A 78 -6.44 3.66 2.09
C SER A 78 -5.37 3.02 2.97
N ILE A 79 -5.30 1.69 3.00
CA ILE A 79 -4.27 0.95 3.75
C ILE A 79 -2.88 1.29 3.22
N LEU A 80 -2.69 1.30 1.91
CA LEU A 80 -1.40 1.65 1.31
C LEU A 80 -1.01 3.10 1.57
N HIS A 81 -1.97 4.04 1.67
CA HIS A 81 -1.66 5.42 2.05
C HIS A 81 -1.21 5.55 3.51
N ILE A 82 -1.75 4.74 4.42
CA ILE A 82 -1.30 4.72 5.82
C ILE A 82 0.14 4.22 5.88
N LEU A 83 0.44 3.12 5.18
CA LEU A 83 1.80 2.57 5.11
C LEU A 83 2.78 3.54 4.42
N ALA A 84 2.33 4.23 3.36
CA ALA A 84 3.11 5.25 2.67
C ALA A 84 3.46 6.42 3.61
N ALA A 85 2.52 6.86 4.45
CA ALA A 85 2.74 7.94 5.39
C ALA A 85 3.85 7.61 6.40
N GLU A 86 3.94 6.36 6.88
CA GLU A 86 5.03 5.92 7.77
C GLU A 86 6.40 6.00 7.09
N VAL A 87 6.47 5.63 5.80
CA VAL A 87 7.69 5.77 4.98
C VAL A 87 8.07 7.24 4.79
N GLU A 88 7.08 8.09 4.52
CA GLU A 88 7.27 9.52 4.27
C GLU A 88 7.67 10.27 5.54
N ASP A 89 7.11 9.90 6.70
CA ASP A 89 7.51 10.42 8.01
C ASP A 89 8.96 10.04 8.37
N ALA A 90 9.43 8.88 7.90
CA ALA A 90 10.84 8.47 7.99
C ALA A 90 11.75 9.19 6.97
N GLY A 91 11.19 10.05 6.10
CA GLY A 91 11.94 10.85 5.12
C GLY A 91 12.04 10.23 3.73
N GLY A 92 11.39 9.08 3.50
CA GLY A 92 11.31 8.45 2.18
C GLY A 92 10.27 9.11 1.27
N ARG A 93 10.22 8.65 0.03
CA ARG A 93 9.14 8.94 -0.93
C ARG A 93 8.60 7.64 -1.47
N THR A 94 7.29 7.62 -1.67
CA THR A 94 6.60 6.42 -2.15
C THR A 94 5.81 6.68 -3.42
N GLU A 95 5.50 5.61 -4.15
CA GLU A 95 4.48 5.60 -5.20
C GLU A 95 3.57 4.38 -5.02
N ILE A 96 2.26 4.58 -5.21
CA ILE A 96 1.29 3.50 -5.28
C ILE A 96 0.88 3.33 -6.74
N ILE A 97 1.07 2.12 -7.26
CA ILE A 97 0.73 1.78 -8.65
C ILE A 97 -0.34 0.69 -8.68
N ALA A 98 -1.23 0.78 -9.67
CA ALA A 98 -2.10 -0.34 -10.00
C ALA A 98 -1.33 -1.38 -10.82
N ALA A 99 -1.52 -2.65 -10.51
CA ALA A 99 -0.78 -3.77 -11.09
C ALA A 99 -1.74 -4.93 -11.44
N PRO A 100 -1.49 -5.68 -12.52
CA PRO A 100 -2.27 -6.88 -12.82
C PRO A 100 -2.02 -8.01 -11.80
N ASP A 101 -0.81 -8.13 -11.28
CA ASP A 101 -0.37 -9.18 -10.36
C ASP A 101 0.42 -8.62 -9.17
N ALA A 102 0.47 -9.39 -8.08
CA ALA A 102 1.15 -8.98 -6.83
C ALA A 102 2.63 -8.65 -7.03
N ASP A 103 3.28 -9.34 -7.97
CA ASP A 103 4.72 -9.26 -8.26
C ASP A 103 5.02 -8.51 -9.56
N THR A 104 4.07 -7.72 -10.08
CA THR A 104 4.30 -6.89 -11.27
C THR A 104 5.51 -5.98 -11.00
N PRO A 105 6.54 -5.96 -11.88
CA PRO A 105 7.72 -5.14 -11.65
C PRO A 105 7.39 -3.64 -11.79
N TYR A 106 8.19 -2.80 -11.14
CA TYR A 106 8.01 -1.36 -11.21
C TYR A 106 8.10 -0.87 -12.68
N PRO A 107 7.14 -0.04 -13.14
CA PRO A 107 7.10 0.40 -14.52
C PRO A 107 8.31 1.28 -14.83
N THR A 108 9.08 0.89 -15.83
CA THR A 108 10.15 1.74 -16.38
C THR A 108 9.50 2.90 -17.12
N ARG A 109 9.58 4.11 -16.56
CA ARG A 109 9.18 5.34 -17.29
C ARG A 109 10.21 5.57 -18.39
N THR A 110 9.89 5.18 -19.63
CA THR A 110 10.62 5.55 -20.86
C THR A 110 10.42 7.02 -21.22
#